data_AF-W6XT33-F1
#
_entry.id   AF-W6XT33-F1
#
_cell.length_a   1.000
_cell.length_b   1.000
_cell.length_c   1.000
_cell.angle_alpha   90.00
_cell.angle_beta   90.00
_cell.angle_gamma   90.00
#
_symmetry.space_group_name_H-M   'P 1'
#
loop_
_entity.id
_entity.type
_entity.pdbx_description
1 polymer ?
#
loop_
_entity_poly.entity_id
_entity_poly.type
_entity_poly.pdbx_seq_one_letter_code
_entity_poly.pdbx_strand_id
1 'polypeptide(L)'
;MNVRHAQIPEAHSKTFEWAYTSQSTADRSCKQFEFAEWLRSGDGHYWIAGKPGSGKSTLVKFLYDNPRTLLELQDWRGQKELVTTGFFFWNSGTKRQKSVEGLLQSLLYEILRKCPSLIPIVAPQRWQEKSLSHSEPAPWFQGEMKDTFRRIQEQGTISAKFCFFIDGLDEYDGDQSDLINILQDLTTSPDIKLCVSSRPWNVFQDAFGQDTERRLFLEDLTKPDIERFVRDKLESSPQFMSSITMDNRYDELVEDIVRKADGVFLWVFLIVRSLLQGLLNCDRLSELQRRIRLLPSTLEEYFLHILSTTDGAHSERAAETFEIALKATYPMSLLVYSYVDEEDPCYGINAEIKEPSRQEIIHRLQITKRRLNARCNGLLEILIASDDDDKRELLRNIIDDPGDSPVATNTIDKSTLFDVFIVNFLHRTVKDFLNTEAIQKMIRQNIKTDFQPLSTIGRALLAQIKALPTQFSRSSKKT
;
A
#
# COMPACT_ATOMS: atom_id res chain seq x y z
N MET A 1 -8.61 10.94 -1.66
CA MET A 1 -8.30 10.06 -0.50
C MET A 1 -8.32 8.57 -0.87
N ASN A 2 -9.34 8.09 -1.58
CA ASN A 2 -9.70 6.65 -1.59
C ASN A 2 -8.72 5.73 -2.34
N VAL A 3 -7.91 6.24 -3.26
CA VAL A 3 -7.06 5.40 -4.13
C VAL A 3 -6.07 4.54 -3.32
N ARG A 4 -5.38 5.12 -2.33
CA ARG A 4 -4.43 4.34 -1.52
C ARG A 4 -5.14 3.37 -0.59
N HIS A 5 -6.20 3.82 0.08
CA HIS A 5 -7.02 2.99 0.97
C HIS A 5 -7.58 1.74 0.24
N ALA A 6 -8.10 1.90 -0.98
CA ALA A 6 -8.61 0.79 -1.79
C ALA A 6 -7.53 -0.21 -2.25
N GLN A 7 -6.26 0.21 -2.31
CA GLN A 7 -5.13 -0.64 -2.67
C GLN A 7 -4.50 -1.36 -1.47
N ILE A 8 -4.83 -0.97 -0.25
CA ILE A 8 -4.38 -1.69 0.95
C ILE A 8 -5.20 -2.99 1.02
N PRO A 9 -4.56 -4.18 1.14
CA PRO A 9 -5.27 -5.44 1.28
C PRO A 9 -6.22 -5.43 2.47
N GLU A 10 -7.34 -6.14 2.36
CA GLU A 10 -8.19 -6.40 3.52
C GLU A 10 -7.46 -7.27 4.54
N ALA A 11 -7.78 -7.07 5.82
CA ALA A 11 -7.31 -7.95 6.88
C ALA A 11 -7.81 -9.38 6.66
N HIS A 12 -6.98 -10.37 6.98
CA HIS A 12 -7.41 -11.77 6.89
C HIS A 12 -8.50 -12.04 7.94
N SER A 13 -9.36 -13.03 7.68
CA SER A 13 -10.52 -13.29 8.54
C SER A 13 -10.10 -13.50 10.00
N LYS A 14 -10.67 -12.69 10.90
CA LYS A 14 -10.43 -12.68 12.34
C LYS A 14 -8.99 -12.39 12.78
N THR A 15 -8.18 -11.70 11.96
CA THR A 15 -6.95 -11.05 12.43
C THR A 15 -7.25 -9.67 13.02
N PHE A 16 -6.37 -9.15 13.87
CA PHE A 16 -6.52 -7.84 14.55
C PHE A 16 -7.70 -7.70 15.51
N GLU A 17 -8.42 -8.79 15.79
CA GLU A 17 -9.53 -8.79 16.75
C GLU A 17 -9.10 -8.36 18.16
N TRP A 18 -7.83 -8.61 18.50
CA TRP A 18 -7.20 -8.17 19.73
C TRP A 18 -7.28 -6.65 19.95
N ALA A 19 -7.47 -5.83 18.91
CA ALA A 19 -7.58 -4.37 19.06
C ALA A 19 -8.86 -3.94 19.81
N TYR A 20 -9.89 -4.81 19.83
CA TYR A 20 -11.17 -4.55 20.51
C TYR A 20 -11.47 -5.55 21.63
N THR A 21 -10.70 -6.63 21.76
CA THR A 21 -10.92 -7.61 22.83
C THR A 21 -9.90 -7.42 23.94
N SER A 22 -10.38 -7.16 25.15
CA SER A 22 -9.54 -7.21 26.36
C SER A 22 -9.19 -8.67 26.67
N GLN A 23 -8.08 -9.18 26.16
CA GLN A 23 -7.56 -10.47 26.59
C GLN A 23 -6.62 -10.25 27.77
N SER A 24 -7.03 -10.71 28.95
CA SER A 24 -6.12 -11.00 30.06
C SER A 24 -5.20 -12.13 29.60
N THR A 25 -4.07 -11.81 28.99
CA THR A 25 -3.01 -12.79 28.81
C THR A 25 -2.48 -13.16 30.19
N ALA A 26 -2.31 -14.47 30.46
CA ALA A 26 -1.80 -14.96 31.74
C ALA A 26 -0.35 -14.51 32.02
N ASP A 27 0.29 -13.90 31.03
CA ASP A 27 1.62 -13.32 31.09
C ASP A 27 1.52 -11.81 31.37
N ARG A 28 1.62 -11.43 32.65
CA ARG A 28 1.58 -10.04 33.15
C ARG A 28 2.71 -9.13 32.62
N SER A 29 3.54 -9.63 31.71
CA SER A 29 4.60 -8.86 31.05
C SER A 29 4.10 -8.07 29.83
N CYS A 30 2.95 -8.43 29.25
CA CYS A 30 2.38 -7.73 28.10
C CYS A 30 1.33 -6.71 28.58
N LYS A 31 1.77 -5.48 28.90
CA LYS A 31 0.90 -4.32 29.22
C LYS A 31 0.05 -3.84 28.03
N GLN A 32 -0.08 -4.61 26.96
CA GLN A 32 -0.65 -4.17 25.71
C GLN A 32 -2.05 -4.75 25.56
N PHE A 33 -3.07 -3.91 25.71
CA PHE A 33 -4.00 -3.53 24.63
C PHE A 33 -5.09 -2.58 25.13
N GLU A 34 -4.79 -1.29 25.07
CA GLU A 34 -5.75 -0.24 25.42
C GLU A 34 -6.19 0.55 24.19
N PHE A 35 -6.14 0.01 22.97
CA PHE A 35 -6.61 0.77 21.81
C PHE A 35 -8.11 1.14 21.94
N ALA A 36 -8.96 0.17 22.27
CA ALA A 36 -10.37 0.43 22.54
C ALA A 36 -10.61 1.34 23.75
N GLU A 37 -9.77 1.24 24.78
CA GLU A 37 -9.82 2.14 25.95
C GLU A 37 -9.39 3.57 25.59
N TRP A 38 -8.31 3.71 24.82
CA TRP A 38 -7.91 4.98 24.24
C TRP A 38 -9.05 5.57 23.42
N LEU A 39 -9.75 4.80 22.57
CA LEU A 39 -10.91 5.30 21.84
C LEU A 39 -12.00 5.84 22.78
N ARG A 40 -12.32 5.12 23.87
CA ARG A 40 -13.39 5.47 24.83
C ARG A 40 -13.08 6.66 25.73
N SER A 41 -11.86 6.76 26.25
CA SER A 41 -11.53 7.71 27.31
C SER A 41 -10.18 8.41 27.18
N GLY A 42 -9.30 7.95 26.29
CA GLY A 42 -7.99 8.57 26.10
C GLY A 42 -8.05 9.95 25.44
N ASP A 43 -6.89 10.54 25.18
CA ASP A 43 -6.73 11.79 24.45
C ASP A 43 -5.51 11.76 23.51
N GLY A 44 -5.33 12.82 22.74
CA GLY A 44 -4.15 13.03 21.91
C GLY A 44 -3.94 11.98 20.82
N HIS A 45 -2.71 11.49 20.69
CA HIS A 45 -2.33 10.53 19.68
C HIS A 45 -2.30 9.09 20.22
N TYR A 46 -2.43 8.12 19.32
CA TYR A 46 -2.11 6.71 19.54
C TYR A 46 -1.19 6.25 18.42
N TRP A 47 0.00 5.76 18.77
CA TRP A 47 1.04 5.42 17.81
C TRP A 47 1.14 3.92 17.55
N ILE A 48 0.89 3.54 16.30
CA ILE A 48 1.08 2.20 15.78
C ILE A 48 2.47 2.13 15.14
N ALA A 49 3.42 1.59 15.88
CA ALA A 49 4.77 1.33 15.40
C ALA A 49 4.89 -0.10 14.86
N GLY A 50 5.85 -0.32 13.97
CA GLY A 50 6.29 -1.67 13.70
C GLY A 50 7.19 -1.87 12.50
N LYS A 51 7.74 -3.08 12.40
CA LYS A 51 8.70 -3.49 11.36
C LYS A 51 8.17 -3.28 9.93
N PRO A 52 9.03 -3.05 8.93
CA PRO A 52 8.62 -3.05 7.53
C PRO A 52 7.92 -4.37 7.16
N GLY A 53 6.73 -4.29 6.56
CA GLY A 53 5.98 -5.50 6.19
C GLY A 53 5.23 -6.20 7.33
N SER A 54 5.15 -5.63 8.54
CA SER A 54 4.37 -6.21 9.66
C SER A 54 2.84 -6.09 9.53
N GLY A 55 2.35 -5.33 8.55
CA GLY A 55 0.90 -5.16 8.30
C GLY A 55 0.27 -3.88 8.86
N LYS A 56 1.07 -2.86 9.20
CA LYS A 56 0.57 -1.57 9.75
C LYS A 56 -0.56 -0.93 8.94
N SER A 57 -0.37 -0.77 7.63
CA SER A 57 -1.40 -0.17 6.75
C SER A 57 -2.68 -0.99 6.75
N THR A 58 -2.57 -2.32 6.77
CA THR A 58 -3.71 -3.24 6.88
C THR A 58 -4.42 -3.09 8.23
N LEU A 59 -3.67 -2.95 9.33
CA LEU A 59 -4.25 -2.67 10.65
C LEU A 59 -4.95 -1.31 10.66
N VAL A 60 -4.32 -0.22 10.22
CA VAL A 60 -4.95 1.12 10.24
C VAL A 60 -6.21 1.14 9.39
N LYS A 61 -6.18 0.49 8.21
CA LYS A 61 -7.37 0.32 7.38
C LYS A 61 -8.47 -0.45 8.12
N PHE A 62 -8.13 -1.60 8.72
CA PHE A 62 -9.05 -2.38 9.54
C PHE A 62 -9.67 -1.52 10.65
N LEU A 63 -8.87 -0.80 11.42
CA LEU A 63 -9.37 0.06 12.51
C LEU A 63 -10.27 1.19 11.99
N TYR A 64 -9.91 1.80 10.87
CA TYR A 64 -10.68 2.89 10.27
C TYR A 64 -12.05 2.42 9.74
N ASP A 65 -12.08 1.27 9.08
CA ASP A 65 -13.30 0.72 8.46
C ASP A 65 -14.17 -0.09 9.43
N ASN A 66 -13.63 -0.53 10.58
CA ASN A 66 -14.36 -1.39 11.50
C ASN A 66 -15.45 -0.61 12.28
N PRO A 67 -16.73 -1.03 12.23
CA PRO A 67 -17.81 -0.37 12.96
C PRO A 67 -17.60 -0.28 14.47
N ARG A 68 -16.82 -1.19 15.08
CA ARG A 68 -16.49 -1.13 16.51
C ARG A 68 -15.73 0.13 16.88
N THR A 69 -14.89 0.67 16.00
CA THR A 69 -14.23 1.97 16.25
C THR A 69 -15.24 3.07 16.52
N LEU A 70 -16.32 3.13 15.75
CA LEU A 70 -17.38 4.10 15.97
C LEU A 70 -18.14 3.86 17.26
N LEU A 71 -18.31 2.60 17.67
CA LEU A 71 -18.94 2.22 18.95
C LEU A 71 -18.08 2.65 20.14
N GLU A 72 -16.79 2.32 20.14
CA GLU A 72 -15.87 2.71 21.22
C GLU A 72 -15.71 4.23 21.33
N LEU A 73 -15.77 4.96 20.21
CA LEU A 73 -15.72 6.43 20.22
C LEU A 73 -17.01 7.09 20.76
N GLN A 74 -18.10 6.36 20.98
CA GLN A 74 -19.35 6.95 21.49
C GLN A 74 -19.20 7.49 22.90
N ASP A 75 -18.44 6.80 23.76
CA ASP A 75 -18.19 7.25 25.13
C ASP A 75 -17.39 8.56 25.12
N TRP A 76 -16.33 8.62 24.31
CA TRP A 76 -15.52 9.82 24.16
C TRP A 76 -16.29 10.98 23.53
N ARG A 77 -17.12 10.73 22.50
CA ARG A 77 -17.87 11.81 21.82
C ARG A 77 -18.86 12.51 22.74
N GLY A 78 -19.44 11.77 23.70
CA GLY A 78 -20.53 12.23 24.54
C GLY A 78 -21.71 12.71 23.70
N GLN A 79 -22.11 13.98 23.89
CA GLN A 79 -23.23 14.60 23.15
C GLN A 79 -22.83 15.30 21.85
N LYS A 80 -21.52 15.37 21.53
CA LYS A 80 -21.04 16.05 20.33
C LYS A 80 -21.21 15.18 19.08
N GLU A 81 -21.24 15.82 17.91
CA GLU A 81 -21.11 15.12 16.63
C GLU A 81 -19.73 14.46 16.54
N LEU A 82 -19.64 13.29 15.91
CA LEU A 82 -18.38 12.58 15.71
C LEU A 82 -18.03 12.53 14.22
N VAL A 83 -16.83 13.00 13.89
CA VAL A 83 -16.28 12.93 12.54
C VAL A 83 -15.02 12.07 12.55
N THR A 84 -15.06 10.96 11.82
CA THR A 84 -13.88 10.13 11.55
C THR A 84 -13.35 10.38 10.15
N THR A 85 -12.03 10.43 10.00
CA THR A 85 -11.38 10.62 8.69
C THR A 85 -10.08 9.83 8.59
N GLY A 86 -9.84 9.20 7.45
CA GLY A 86 -8.59 8.51 7.14
C GLY A 86 -7.73 9.26 6.14
N PHE A 87 -6.41 9.27 6.35
CA PHE A 87 -5.42 9.67 5.35
C PHE A 87 -4.30 8.63 5.30
N PHE A 88 -4.00 8.13 4.11
CA PHE A 88 -3.00 7.09 3.90
C PHE A 88 -1.91 7.66 3.01
N PHE A 89 -0.75 7.94 3.60
CA PHE A 89 0.40 8.38 2.84
C PHE A 89 0.78 7.31 1.81
N TRP A 90 1.24 7.77 0.65
CA TRP A 90 1.67 6.86 -0.39
C TRP A 90 2.86 7.44 -1.14
N ASN A 91 4.04 6.90 -0.88
CA ASN A 91 5.29 7.36 -1.51
C ASN A 91 5.28 7.15 -3.04
N SER A 92 4.57 6.12 -3.52
CA SER A 92 4.36 5.91 -4.97
C SER A 92 3.16 6.68 -5.54
N GLY A 93 2.51 7.52 -4.72
CA GLY A 93 1.33 8.30 -5.10
C GLY A 93 1.65 9.65 -5.73
N THR A 94 0.61 10.46 -5.89
CA THR A 94 0.72 11.85 -6.36
C THR A 94 1.43 12.73 -5.33
N LYS A 95 1.94 13.90 -5.75
CA LYS A 95 2.53 14.88 -4.82
C LYS A 95 1.64 15.18 -3.60
N ARG A 96 0.32 15.27 -3.79
CA ARG A 96 -0.64 15.48 -2.68
C ARG A 96 -0.70 14.28 -1.73
N GLN A 97 -0.59 13.05 -2.21
CA GLN A 97 -0.64 11.86 -1.36
C GLN A 97 0.63 11.65 -0.51
N LYS A 98 1.67 12.45 -0.76
CA LYS A 98 2.92 12.43 -0.01
C LYS A 98 3.28 13.77 0.62
N SER A 99 2.34 14.71 0.72
CA SER A 99 2.59 16.05 1.27
C SER A 99 1.66 16.41 2.43
N VAL A 100 2.15 17.31 3.29
CA VAL A 100 1.37 17.89 4.40
C VAL A 100 0.17 18.67 3.89
N GLU A 101 0.29 19.39 2.76
CA GLU A 101 -0.84 20.10 2.16
C GLU A 101 -1.93 19.11 1.77
N GLY A 102 -1.56 17.99 1.17
CA GLY A 102 -2.54 16.97 0.83
C GLY A 102 -3.21 16.36 2.05
N LEU A 103 -2.47 16.10 3.13
CA LEU A 103 -3.03 15.67 4.42
C LEU A 103 -4.04 16.71 4.95
N LEU A 104 -3.62 17.97 5.12
CA LEU A 104 -4.45 19.04 5.69
C LEU A 104 -5.69 19.33 4.84
N GLN A 105 -5.54 19.42 3.50
CA GLN A 105 -6.67 19.61 2.58
C GLN A 105 -7.68 18.47 2.67
N SER A 106 -7.17 17.24 2.76
CA SER A 106 -7.98 16.04 2.85
C SER A 106 -8.78 16.04 4.17
N LEU A 107 -8.12 16.29 5.30
CA LEU A 107 -8.77 16.39 6.60
C LEU A 107 -9.82 17.52 6.64
N LEU A 108 -9.48 18.73 6.18
CA LEU A 108 -10.42 19.86 6.11
C LEU A 108 -11.62 19.55 5.23
N TYR A 109 -11.39 18.95 4.06
CA TYR A 109 -12.48 18.56 3.17
C TYR A 109 -13.48 17.65 3.88
N GLU A 110 -13.02 16.60 4.57
CA GLU A 110 -13.92 15.68 5.27
C GLU A 110 -14.63 16.33 6.46
N ILE A 111 -13.93 17.16 7.24
CA ILE A 111 -14.52 17.92 8.35
C ILE A 111 -15.64 18.82 7.84
N LEU A 112 -15.38 19.64 6.82
CA LEU A 112 -16.33 20.63 6.32
C LEU A 112 -17.47 19.99 5.51
N ARG A 113 -17.22 18.83 4.89
CA ARG A 113 -18.27 18.05 4.20
C ARG A 113 -19.25 17.42 5.18
N LYS A 114 -18.76 16.89 6.30
CA LYS A 114 -19.58 16.22 7.34
C LYS A 114 -20.23 17.20 8.30
N CYS A 115 -19.59 18.33 8.59
CA CYS A 115 -20.14 19.42 9.40
C CYS A 115 -20.14 20.75 8.61
N PRO A 116 -21.03 20.92 7.61
CA PRO A 116 -21.07 22.15 6.79
C PRO A 116 -21.33 23.43 7.58
N SER A 117 -21.97 23.32 8.74
CA SER A 117 -22.20 24.43 9.67
C SER A 117 -20.90 25.07 10.19
N LEU A 118 -19.77 24.36 10.12
CA LEU A 118 -18.47 24.88 10.54
C LEU A 118 -17.85 25.84 9.53
N ILE A 119 -18.19 25.72 8.24
CA ILE A 119 -17.58 26.51 7.17
C ILE A 119 -17.58 28.03 7.46
N PRO A 120 -18.71 28.67 7.82
CA PRO A 120 -18.71 30.10 8.14
C PRO A 120 -17.88 30.48 9.37
N ILE A 121 -17.62 29.53 10.28
CA ILE A 121 -16.90 29.74 11.53
C ILE A 121 -15.39 29.63 11.30
N VAL A 122 -14.96 28.54 10.64
CA VAL A 122 -13.54 28.20 10.52
C VAL A 122 -12.90 28.77 9.25
N ALA A 123 -13.70 29.04 8.21
CA ALA A 123 -13.27 29.61 6.93
C ALA A 123 -14.14 30.83 6.52
N PRO A 124 -14.25 31.88 7.36
CA PRO A 124 -15.19 32.99 7.15
C PRO A 124 -14.92 33.78 5.87
N GLN A 125 -13.64 34.00 5.52
CA GLN A 125 -13.25 34.72 4.30
C GLN A 125 -13.76 34.01 3.04
N ARG A 126 -13.51 32.69 2.93
CA ARG A 126 -14.01 31.87 1.82
C ARG A 126 -15.53 31.80 1.77
N TRP A 127 -16.18 31.78 2.92
CA TRP A 127 -17.64 31.80 3.00
C TRP A 127 -18.21 33.09 2.40
N GLN A 128 -17.63 34.23 2.75
CA GLN A 128 -18.03 35.54 2.23
C GLN A 128 -17.71 35.71 0.74
N GLU A 129 -16.54 35.28 0.28
CA GLU A 129 -16.13 35.37 -1.13
C GLU A 129 -17.08 34.60 -2.06
N LYS A 130 -17.52 33.40 -1.66
CA LYS A 130 -18.49 32.60 -2.42
C LYS A 130 -19.86 33.30 -2.53
N SER A 131 -20.25 34.10 -1.53
CA SER A 131 -21.49 34.87 -1.58
C SER A 131 -21.42 36.08 -2.53
N LEU A 132 -20.20 36.50 -2.93
CA LEU A 132 -19.97 37.73 -3.69
C LEU A 132 -19.44 37.48 -5.12
N SER A 133 -19.00 36.26 -5.44
CA SER A 133 -18.24 35.96 -6.66
C SER A 133 -18.72 34.69 -7.37
N HIS A 134 -18.81 34.75 -8.71
CA HIS A 134 -18.98 33.59 -9.59
C HIS A 134 -17.65 33.02 -10.12
N SER A 135 -16.52 33.54 -9.66
CA SER A 135 -15.18 33.11 -10.08
C SER A 135 -14.82 31.74 -9.49
N GLU A 136 -13.87 31.05 -10.14
CA GLU A 136 -13.31 29.82 -9.56
C GLU A 136 -12.72 30.09 -8.16
N PRO A 137 -12.95 29.22 -7.17
CA PRO A 137 -12.40 29.40 -5.83
C PRO A 137 -10.87 29.42 -5.85
N ALA A 138 -10.27 30.38 -5.15
CA ALA A 138 -8.81 30.42 -4.99
C ALA A 138 -8.28 29.12 -4.34
N PRO A 139 -7.06 28.65 -4.68
CA PRO A 139 -6.46 27.49 -4.03
C PRO A 139 -6.25 27.73 -2.53
N TRP A 140 -6.32 26.67 -1.72
CA TRP A 140 -6.00 26.72 -0.28
C TRP A 140 -4.50 26.87 -0.07
N PHE A 141 -4.10 27.93 0.64
CA PHE A 141 -2.70 28.13 1.04
C PHE A 141 -2.43 27.46 2.39
N GLN A 142 -1.18 27.06 2.63
CA GLN A 142 -0.82 26.34 3.86
C GLN A 142 -1.12 27.15 5.13
N GLY A 143 -0.82 28.45 5.13
CA GLY A 143 -1.12 29.34 6.25
C GLY A 143 -2.61 29.41 6.57
N GLU A 144 -3.45 29.54 5.53
CA GLU A 144 -4.91 29.55 5.66
C GLU A 144 -5.44 28.24 6.25
N MET A 145 -4.92 27.08 5.81
CA MET A 145 -5.30 25.78 6.35
C MET A 145 -4.91 25.66 7.83
N LYS A 146 -3.70 26.09 8.20
CA LYS A 146 -3.25 26.10 9.60
C LYS A 146 -4.15 26.99 10.47
N ASP A 147 -4.51 28.18 10.00
CA ASP A 147 -5.42 29.07 10.71
C ASP A 147 -6.84 28.48 10.83
N THR A 148 -7.30 27.75 9.81
CA THR A 148 -8.59 27.05 9.83
C THR A 148 -8.58 25.93 10.86
N PHE A 149 -7.50 25.13 10.93
CA PHE A 149 -7.35 24.13 11.99
C PHE A 149 -7.25 24.77 13.38
N ARG A 150 -6.56 25.89 13.54
CA ARG A 150 -6.52 26.61 14.83
C ARG A 150 -7.93 26.96 15.31
N ARG A 151 -8.80 27.48 14.43
CA ARG A 151 -10.22 27.74 14.74
C ARG A 151 -11.02 26.48 15.04
N ILE A 152 -10.66 25.34 14.41
CA ILE A 152 -11.27 24.04 14.74
C ILE A 152 -10.92 23.60 16.17
N GLN A 153 -9.70 23.92 16.62
CA GLN A 153 -9.18 23.52 17.92
C GLN A 153 -9.67 24.39 19.08
N GLU A 154 -10.08 25.62 18.81
CA GLU A 154 -10.60 26.56 19.80
C GLU A 154 -11.84 25.99 20.52
N GLN A 155 -11.69 25.74 21.83
CA GLN A 155 -12.71 25.09 22.66
C GLN A 155 -14.02 25.89 22.71
N GLY A 156 -15.15 25.19 22.68
CA GLY A 156 -16.49 25.76 22.85
C GLY A 156 -17.12 26.36 21.59
N THR A 157 -16.33 26.55 20.53
CA THR A 157 -16.80 27.07 19.24
C THR A 157 -17.51 26.00 18.39
N ILE A 158 -17.19 24.73 18.62
CA ILE A 158 -17.58 23.62 17.75
C ILE A 158 -18.22 22.47 18.54
N SER A 159 -19.44 22.08 18.15
CA SER A 159 -20.17 20.94 18.74
C SER A 159 -19.84 19.61 18.05
N ALA A 160 -18.56 19.39 17.74
CA ALA A 160 -18.06 18.19 17.08
C ALA A 160 -16.71 17.74 17.66
N LYS A 161 -16.45 16.44 17.58
CA LYS A 161 -15.20 15.77 17.92
C LYS A 161 -14.67 15.02 16.71
N PHE A 162 -13.35 14.98 16.57
CA PHE A 162 -12.67 14.50 15.38
C PHE A 162 -11.69 13.37 15.73
N CYS A 163 -11.79 12.22 15.06
CA CYS A 163 -10.82 11.14 15.20
C CYS A 163 -10.19 10.84 13.82
N PHE A 164 -8.91 11.11 13.68
CA PHE A 164 -8.19 10.92 12.42
C PHE A 164 -7.30 9.68 12.46
N PHE A 165 -7.31 8.92 11.37
CA PHE A 165 -6.45 7.76 11.14
C PHE A 165 -5.45 8.13 10.05
N ILE A 166 -4.16 8.23 10.41
CA ILE A 166 -3.11 8.68 9.49
C ILE A 166 -2.06 7.57 9.36
N ASP A 167 -2.07 6.88 8.24
CA ASP A 167 -1.16 5.76 7.97
C ASP A 167 0.11 6.22 7.25
N GLY A 168 1.26 5.71 7.71
CA GLY A 168 2.53 5.80 7.00
C GLY A 168 3.20 7.17 7.12
N LEU A 169 3.37 7.73 8.32
CA LEU A 169 4.08 9.00 8.49
C LEU A 169 5.49 8.95 7.88
N ASP A 170 6.16 7.80 7.92
CA ASP A 170 7.47 7.57 7.30
C ASP A 170 7.43 7.54 5.75
N GLU A 171 6.26 7.70 5.12
CA GLU A 171 6.08 7.91 3.68
C GLU A 171 5.94 9.38 3.27
N TYR A 172 5.93 10.29 4.23
CA TYR A 172 5.92 11.73 3.96
C TYR A 172 7.22 12.15 3.26
N ASP A 173 7.08 12.87 2.13
CA ASP A 173 8.18 13.36 1.29
C ASP A 173 8.52 14.81 1.68
N GLY A 174 8.95 15.00 2.92
CA GLY A 174 9.36 16.28 3.50
C GLY A 174 10.01 16.12 4.88
N ASP A 175 10.08 17.21 5.66
CA ASP A 175 10.71 17.17 6.99
C ASP A 175 9.78 16.52 8.02
N GLN A 176 10.18 15.34 8.53
CA GLN A 176 9.38 14.60 9.49
C GLN A 176 9.12 15.40 10.78
N SER A 177 10.03 16.29 11.17
CA SER A 177 9.89 17.15 12.35
C SER A 177 8.75 18.15 12.15
N ASP A 178 8.62 18.73 10.96
CA ASP A 178 7.52 19.64 10.64
C ASP A 178 6.16 18.92 10.65
N LEU A 179 6.12 17.69 10.12
CA LEU A 179 4.91 16.85 10.19
C LEU A 179 4.55 16.53 11.64
N ILE A 180 5.52 16.10 12.44
CA ILE A 180 5.32 15.80 13.87
C ILE A 180 4.76 17.03 14.60
N ASN A 181 5.36 18.20 14.42
CA ASN A 181 4.91 19.44 15.04
C ASN A 181 3.44 19.74 14.69
N ILE A 182 3.06 19.61 13.42
CA ILE A 182 1.68 19.82 12.97
C ILE A 182 0.71 18.81 13.61
N LEU A 183 1.08 17.53 13.70
CA LEU A 183 0.24 16.51 14.32
C LEU A 183 0.10 16.70 15.83
N GLN A 184 1.19 17.06 16.51
CA GLN A 184 1.18 17.39 17.93
C GLN A 184 0.35 18.64 18.22
N ASP A 185 0.50 19.67 17.39
CA ASP A 185 -0.33 20.88 17.43
C ASP A 185 -1.81 20.50 17.36
N LEU A 186 -2.23 19.66 16.40
CA LEU A 186 -3.62 19.20 16.27
C LEU A 186 -4.15 18.57 17.56
N THR A 187 -3.35 17.73 18.22
CA THR A 187 -3.72 17.02 19.46
C THR A 187 -3.75 17.88 20.72
N THR A 188 -3.38 19.16 20.66
CA THR A 188 -3.56 20.09 21.79
C THR A 188 -5.04 20.31 22.12
N SER A 189 -5.94 20.06 21.16
CA SER A 189 -7.39 20.08 21.40
C SER A 189 -7.88 18.74 21.96
N PRO A 190 -8.62 18.71 23.08
CA PRO A 190 -9.20 17.48 23.63
C PRO A 190 -10.34 16.91 22.75
N ASP A 191 -10.78 17.67 21.76
CA ASP A 191 -11.79 17.27 20.78
C ASP A 191 -11.17 16.59 19.54
N ILE A 192 -9.83 16.45 19.48
CA ILE A 192 -9.13 15.79 18.38
C ILE A 192 -8.32 14.59 18.90
N LYS A 193 -8.57 13.43 18.29
CA LYS A 193 -7.77 12.20 18.44
C LYS A 193 -7.03 11.89 17.14
N LEU A 194 -5.79 11.40 17.27
CA LEU A 194 -4.99 10.94 16.14
C LEU A 194 -4.54 9.49 16.33
N CYS A 195 -4.99 8.57 15.51
CA CYS A 195 -4.34 7.27 15.37
C CYS A 195 -3.31 7.37 14.24
N VAL A 196 -2.03 7.31 14.56
CA VAL A 196 -0.93 7.47 13.59
C VAL A 196 -0.13 6.19 13.46
N SER A 197 0.36 5.86 12.27
CA SER A 197 1.27 4.72 12.07
C SER A 197 2.58 5.13 11.41
N SER A 198 3.67 4.47 11.80
CA SER A 198 4.95 4.60 11.12
C SER A 198 5.90 3.44 11.40
N ARG A 199 7.03 3.40 10.69
CA ARG A 199 8.21 2.65 11.15
C ARG A 199 8.76 3.27 12.44
N PRO A 200 9.41 2.47 13.31
CA PRO A 200 10.01 2.95 14.55
C PRO A 200 11.32 3.71 14.31
N TRP A 201 11.31 4.74 13.45
CA TRP A 201 12.44 5.65 13.29
C TRP A 201 12.56 6.53 14.53
N ASN A 202 13.79 6.90 14.88
CA ASN A 202 14.08 7.68 16.10
C ASN A 202 13.19 8.92 16.23
N VAL A 203 12.98 9.68 15.15
CA VAL A 203 12.11 10.87 15.17
C VAL A 203 10.69 10.60 15.64
N PHE A 204 10.09 9.45 15.27
CA PHE A 204 8.75 9.07 15.71
C PHE A 204 8.77 8.44 17.11
N GLN A 205 9.83 7.72 17.45
CA GLN A 205 10.01 7.16 18.78
C GLN A 205 10.20 8.25 19.85
N ASP A 206 10.95 9.29 19.51
CA ASP A 206 11.16 10.45 20.37
C ASP A 206 9.84 11.24 20.53
N ALA A 207 9.06 11.39 19.45
CA ALA A 207 7.83 12.17 19.44
C ALA A 207 6.61 11.47 20.06
N PHE A 208 6.45 10.15 19.82
CA PHE A 208 5.24 9.40 20.15
C PHE A 208 5.51 8.13 20.98
N GLY A 209 6.77 7.72 21.14
CA GLY A 209 7.13 6.44 21.73
C GLY A 209 7.32 6.45 23.25
N GLN A 210 7.30 7.61 23.89
CA GLN A 210 7.54 7.78 25.33
C GLN A 210 6.33 7.35 26.18
N ASP A 211 5.11 7.49 25.64
CA ASP A 211 3.89 7.09 26.33
C ASP A 211 3.57 5.62 26.07
N THR A 212 3.69 4.78 27.09
CA THR A 212 3.48 3.34 26.96
C THR A 212 2.02 2.93 26.79
N GLU A 213 1.06 3.79 27.16
CA GLU A 213 -0.38 3.48 27.08
C GLU A 213 -0.97 3.94 25.75
N ARG A 214 -0.31 4.87 25.08
CA ARG A 214 -0.70 5.41 23.76
C ARG A 214 0.16 4.91 22.60
N ARG A 215 0.71 3.70 22.72
CA ARG A 215 1.48 3.07 21.65
C ARG A 215 1.29 1.56 21.58
N LEU A 216 1.51 1.00 20.39
CA LEU A 216 1.69 -0.44 20.20
C LEU A 216 2.80 -0.74 19.19
N PHE A 217 3.44 -1.90 19.34
CA PHE A 217 4.38 -2.45 18.38
C PHE A 217 3.75 -3.67 17.72
N LEU A 218 3.45 -3.57 16.43
CA LEU A 218 2.62 -4.56 15.74
C LEU A 218 3.26 -5.96 15.68
N GLU A 219 4.57 -6.04 15.53
CA GLU A 219 5.32 -7.30 15.51
C GLU A 219 5.10 -8.16 16.76
N ASP A 220 4.90 -7.55 17.93
CA ASP A 220 4.71 -8.27 19.20
C ASP A 220 3.32 -8.93 19.31
N LEU A 221 2.41 -8.56 18.40
CA LEU A 221 0.98 -8.80 18.52
C LEU A 221 0.43 -9.67 17.39
N THR A 222 1.20 -9.78 16.31
CA THR A 222 0.82 -10.51 15.10
C THR A 222 1.03 -12.01 15.20
N LYS A 223 1.69 -12.53 16.24
CA LYS A 223 1.99 -13.97 16.36
C LYS A 223 0.75 -14.87 16.22
N PRO A 224 -0.37 -14.64 16.95
CA PRO A 224 -1.57 -15.48 16.79
C PRO A 224 -2.24 -15.30 15.41
N ASP A 225 -2.21 -14.08 14.87
CA ASP A 225 -2.78 -13.75 13.57
C ASP A 225 -2.00 -14.43 12.43
N ILE A 226 -0.66 -14.48 12.53
CA ILE A 226 0.23 -15.18 11.60
C ILE A 226 -0.05 -16.68 11.64
N GLU A 227 -0.12 -17.29 12.82
CA GLU A 227 -0.40 -18.72 12.95
C GLU A 227 -1.72 -19.06 12.27
N ARG A 228 -2.77 -18.30 12.58
CA ARG A 228 -4.08 -18.46 11.96
C ARG A 228 -4.03 -18.34 10.44
N PHE A 229 -3.39 -17.30 9.92
CA PHE A 229 -3.26 -17.08 8.49
C PHE A 229 -2.57 -18.25 7.79
N VAL A 230 -1.47 -18.75 8.36
CA VAL A 230 -0.73 -19.89 7.82
C VAL A 230 -1.61 -21.14 7.77
N ARG A 231 -2.31 -21.44 8.87
CA ARG A 231 -3.21 -22.60 8.95
C ARG A 231 -4.32 -22.50 7.90
N ASP A 232 -5.08 -21.41 7.92
CA ASP A 232 -6.19 -21.17 6.99
C ASP A 232 -5.75 -21.30 5.51
N LYS A 233 -4.57 -20.76 5.16
CA LYS A 233 -4.07 -20.82 3.79
C LYS A 233 -3.60 -22.21 3.38
N LEU A 234 -2.85 -22.91 4.22
CA LEU A 234 -2.36 -24.23 3.87
C LEU A 234 -3.50 -25.25 3.85
N GLU A 235 -4.40 -25.22 4.83
CA GLU A 235 -5.58 -26.09 4.92
C GLU A 235 -6.61 -25.86 3.81
N SER A 236 -6.60 -24.69 3.16
CA SER A 236 -7.42 -24.43 1.97
C SER A 236 -7.04 -25.26 0.75
N SER A 237 -5.85 -25.88 0.73
CA SER A 237 -5.42 -26.76 -0.36
C SER A 237 -5.94 -28.19 -0.18
N PRO A 238 -6.75 -28.73 -1.11
CA PRO A 238 -7.27 -30.09 -1.01
C PRO A 238 -6.18 -31.17 -0.92
N GLN A 239 -5.06 -30.95 -1.63
CA GLN A 239 -3.89 -31.83 -1.62
C GLN A 239 -3.27 -31.90 -0.23
N PHE A 240 -3.32 -30.79 0.50
CA PHE A 240 -2.78 -30.64 1.85
C PHE A 240 -3.65 -31.33 2.90
N MET A 241 -4.97 -31.16 2.83
CA MET A 241 -5.93 -31.77 3.77
C MET A 241 -5.86 -33.30 3.80
N SER A 242 -5.60 -33.93 2.65
CA SER A 242 -5.47 -35.39 2.56
C SER A 242 -4.22 -35.96 3.23
N SER A 243 -3.20 -35.13 3.47
CA SER A 243 -1.87 -35.55 3.91
C SER A 243 -1.60 -35.35 5.41
N ILE A 244 -2.45 -34.61 6.15
CA ILE A 244 -2.09 -34.02 7.46
C ILE A 244 -2.89 -34.52 8.65
N THR A 245 -4.02 -35.18 8.44
CA THR A 245 -4.86 -35.68 9.55
C THR A 245 -4.15 -36.66 10.49
N MET A 246 -2.89 -37.02 10.25
CA MET A 246 -2.08 -37.93 11.08
C MET A 246 -0.59 -37.54 11.25
N ASP A 247 -0.13 -36.33 10.88
CA ASP A 247 1.31 -35.98 10.92
C ASP A 247 1.65 -34.77 11.80
N ASN A 248 2.23 -35.04 12.98
CA ASN A 248 2.66 -34.02 13.95
C ASN A 248 3.67 -33.01 13.39
N ARG A 249 4.35 -33.31 12.26
CA ARG A 249 5.29 -32.39 11.61
C ARG A 249 4.61 -31.14 11.05
N TYR A 250 3.29 -31.15 10.88
CA TYR A 250 2.53 -29.97 10.46
C TYR A 250 2.56 -28.87 11.51
N ASP A 251 2.33 -29.20 12.78
CA ASP A 251 2.39 -28.20 13.84
C ASP A 251 3.81 -27.64 14.01
N GLU A 252 4.83 -28.50 13.88
CA GLU A 252 6.23 -28.05 13.84
C GLU A 252 6.50 -27.11 12.66
N LEU A 253 5.94 -27.39 11.48
CA LEU A 253 6.05 -26.54 10.29
C LEU A 253 5.45 -25.16 10.55
N VAL A 254 4.24 -25.11 11.12
CA VAL A 254 3.54 -23.85 11.43
C VAL A 254 4.32 -23.08 12.48
N GLU A 255 4.79 -23.74 13.55
CA GLU A 255 5.60 -23.11 14.59
C GLU A 255 6.91 -22.53 14.03
N ASP A 256 7.58 -23.26 13.14
CA ASP A 256 8.79 -22.79 12.45
C ASP A 256 8.53 -21.51 11.65
N ILE A 257 7.40 -21.43 10.93
CA ILE A 257 7.01 -20.23 10.17
C ILE A 257 6.73 -19.07 11.13
N VAL A 258 5.90 -19.29 12.14
CA VAL A 258 5.49 -18.27 13.11
C VAL A 258 6.71 -17.70 13.83
N ARG A 259 7.64 -18.57 14.26
CA ARG A 259 8.88 -18.18 14.94
C ARG A 259 9.82 -17.41 14.01
N LYS A 260 10.05 -17.90 12.78
CA LYS A 260 10.94 -17.23 11.82
C LYS A 260 10.39 -15.92 11.29
N ALA A 261 9.07 -15.76 11.26
CA ALA A 261 8.43 -14.55 10.77
C ALA A 261 8.78 -13.31 11.60
N ASP A 262 9.01 -13.48 12.91
CA ASP A 262 9.40 -12.39 13.82
C ASP A 262 8.49 -11.13 13.69
N GLY A 263 7.19 -11.38 13.52
CA GLY A 263 6.14 -10.37 13.34
C GLY A 263 6.05 -9.72 11.94
N VAL A 264 6.78 -10.23 10.94
CA VAL A 264 6.82 -9.69 9.57
C VAL A 264 5.85 -10.45 8.66
N PHE A 265 4.62 -9.95 8.56
CA PHE A 265 3.55 -10.57 7.76
C PHE A 265 3.89 -10.73 6.26
N LEU A 266 4.63 -9.80 5.67
CA LEU A 266 5.08 -9.91 4.27
C LEU A 266 5.97 -11.14 4.06
N TRP A 267 6.82 -11.47 5.03
CA TRP A 267 7.65 -12.67 4.96
C TRP A 267 6.77 -13.91 4.98
N VAL A 268 5.79 -13.96 5.89
CA VAL A 268 4.81 -15.05 5.98
C VAL A 268 4.07 -15.25 4.65
N PHE A 269 3.59 -14.15 4.05
CA PHE A 269 2.91 -14.19 2.76
C PHE A 269 3.78 -14.83 1.66
N LEU A 270 5.05 -14.44 1.59
CA LEU A 270 6.01 -14.97 0.61
C LEU A 270 6.30 -16.46 0.83
N ILE A 271 6.49 -16.86 2.09
CA ILE A 271 6.75 -18.26 2.45
C ILE A 271 5.54 -19.14 2.18
N VAL A 272 4.34 -18.73 2.61
CA VAL A 272 3.10 -19.49 2.36
C VAL A 272 2.89 -19.66 0.86
N ARG A 273 3.12 -18.64 0.04
CA ARG A 273 3.07 -18.75 -1.43
C ARG A 273 4.07 -19.78 -1.96
N SER A 274 5.31 -19.79 -1.46
CA SER A 274 6.33 -20.78 -1.84
C SER A 274 5.92 -22.22 -1.44
N LEU A 275 5.33 -22.38 -0.26
CA LEU A 275 4.86 -23.67 0.24
C LEU A 275 3.67 -24.20 -0.56
N LEU A 276 2.69 -23.35 -0.87
CA LEU A 276 1.56 -23.72 -1.73
C LEU A 276 2.03 -24.17 -3.12
N GLN A 277 3.06 -23.54 -3.68
CA GLN A 277 3.67 -23.99 -4.93
C GLN A 277 4.39 -25.33 -4.79
N GLY A 278 5.08 -25.58 -3.68
CA GLY A 278 5.67 -26.90 -3.38
C GLY A 278 4.60 -28.00 -3.29
N LEU A 279 3.46 -27.69 -2.68
CA LEU A 279 2.33 -28.62 -2.57
C LEU A 279 1.71 -28.96 -3.93
N LEU A 280 1.58 -27.97 -4.83
CA LEU A 280 1.15 -28.22 -6.21
C LEU A 280 2.11 -29.16 -6.97
N ASN A 281 3.40 -29.17 -6.59
CA ASN A 281 4.42 -30.08 -7.12
C ASN A 281 4.52 -31.41 -6.35
N CYS A 282 3.57 -31.69 -5.46
CA CYS A 282 3.54 -32.88 -4.60
C CYS A 282 4.77 -33.04 -3.68
N ASP A 283 5.41 -31.93 -3.28
CA ASP A 283 6.49 -31.94 -2.29
C ASP A 283 5.99 -32.55 -0.96
N ARG A 284 6.81 -33.42 -0.36
CA ARG A 284 6.55 -33.99 0.96
C ARG A 284 6.73 -32.93 2.04
N LEU A 285 6.08 -33.11 3.20
CA LEU A 285 6.26 -32.23 4.37
C LEU A 285 7.74 -32.03 4.75
N SER A 286 8.58 -33.06 4.65
CA SER A 286 10.03 -32.94 4.90
C SER A 286 10.75 -31.99 3.93
N GLU A 287 10.30 -31.93 2.67
CA GLU A 287 10.86 -31.05 1.65
C GLU A 287 10.40 -29.61 1.88
N LEU A 288 9.14 -29.42 2.27
CA LEU A 288 8.59 -28.12 2.68
C LEU A 288 9.31 -27.57 3.93
N GLN A 289 9.51 -28.39 4.96
CA GLN A 289 10.31 -28.03 6.13
C GLN A 289 11.75 -27.68 5.74
N ARG A 290 12.36 -28.44 4.81
CA ARG A 290 13.70 -28.13 4.29
C ARG A 290 13.72 -26.78 3.58
N ARG A 291 12.71 -26.44 2.78
CA ARG A 291 12.59 -25.11 2.16
C ARG A 291 12.58 -24.02 3.21
N ILE A 292 11.74 -24.13 4.25
CA ILE A 292 11.68 -23.13 5.33
C ILE A 292 13.02 -22.99 6.04
N ARG A 293 13.71 -24.10 6.34
CA ARG A 293 15.04 -24.06 6.99
C ARG A 293 16.06 -23.29 6.16
N LEU A 294 16.06 -23.50 4.84
CA LEU A 294 16.98 -22.84 3.91
C LEU A 294 16.59 -21.40 3.59
N LEU A 295 15.32 -21.03 3.78
CA LEU A 295 14.86 -19.68 3.49
C LEU A 295 15.39 -18.70 4.56
N PRO A 296 15.89 -17.53 4.11
CA PRO A 296 16.37 -16.50 5.02
C PRO A 296 15.27 -15.98 5.94
N SER A 297 15.64 -15.53 7.15
CA SER A 297 14.70 -15.02 8.15
C SER A 297 14.38 -13.54 8.00
N THR A 298 15.20 -12.77 7.27
CA THR A 298 14.95 -11.35 7.01
C THR A 298 14.40 -11.13 5.60
N LEU A 299 13.65 -10.04 5.40
CA LEU A 299 13.13 -9.68 4.08
C LEU A 299 14.27 -9.32 3.12
N GLU A 300 15.30 -8.64 3.60
CA GLU A 300 16.46 -8.23 2.82
C GLU A 300 17.22 -9.43 2.27
N GLU A 301 17.51 -10.43 3.12
CA GLU A 301 18.15 -11.67 2.67
C GLU A 301 17.24 -12.46 1.74
N TYR A 302 15.92 -12.47 1.98
CA TYR A 302 14.96 -13.13 1.10
C TYR A 302 14.90 -12.47 -0.29
N PHE A 303 14.90 -11.14 -0.37
CA PHE A 303 14.96 -10.41 -1.63
C PHE A 303 16.29 -10.63 -2.34
N LEU A 304 17.40 -10.66 -1.59
CA LEU A 304 18.71 -11.00 -2.15
C LEU A 304 18.73 -12.42 -2.71
N HIS A 305 18.12 -13.38 -1.99
CA HIS A 305 17.95 -14.75 -2.47
C HIS A 305 17.19 -14.76 -3.80
N ILE A 306 16.06 -14.06 -3.88
CA ILE A 306 15.28 -13.93 -5.13
C ILE A 306 16.15 -13.37 -6.26
N LEU A 307 16.87 -12.27 -6.04
CA LEU A 307 17.73 -11.66 -7.05
C LEU A 307 18.86 -12.59 -7.50
N SER A 308 19.41 -13.40 -6.58
CA SER A 308 20.47 -14.37 -6.88
C SER A 308 19.98 -15.60 -7.65
N THR A 309 18.69 -15.93 -7.56
CA THR A 309 18.08 -17.05 -8.28
C THR A 309 17.69 -16.72 -9.72
N THR A 310 17.70 -15.44 -10.11
CA THR A 310 17.46 -15.03 -11.49
C THR A 310 18.58 -15.57 -12.39
N ASP A 311 18.23 -16.35 -13.41
CA ASP A 311 19.18 -16.91 -14.37
C ASP A 311 20.10 -15.82 -14.96
N GLY A 312 21.38 -16.14 -15.16
CA GLY A 312 22.37 -15.23 -15.73
C GLY A 312 21.98 -14.71 -17.12
N ALA A 313 21.15 -15.45 -17.86
CA ALA A 313 20.57 -15.01 -19.13
C ALA A 313 19.53 -13.88 -18.97
N HIS A 314 18.97 -13.71 -17.77
CA HIS A 314 17.92 -12.72 -17.47
C HIS A 314 18.40 -11.60 -16.54
N SER A 315 19.60 -11.70 -15.96
CA SER A 315 20.10 -10.76 -14.96
C SER A 315 20.21 -9.32 -15.47
N GLU A 316 20.68 -9.12 -16.71
CA GLU A 316 20.77 -7.80 -17.34
C GLU A 316 19.39 -7.18 -17.55
N ARG A 317 18.46 -7.91 -18.17
CA ARG A 317 17.09 -7.43 -18.40
C ARG A 317 16.33 -7.18 -17.10
N ALA A 318 16.56 -8.00 -16.07
CA ALA A 318 16.01 -7.77 -14.74
C ALA A 318 16.56 -6.46 -14.15
N ALA A 319 17.87 -6.23 -14.23
CA ALA A 319 18.51 -5.00 -13.76
C ALA A 319 17.98 -3.75 -14.47
N GLU A 320 17.86 -3.77 -15.80
CA GLU A 320 17.25 -2.68 -16.58
C GLU A 320 15.80 -2.41 -16.14
N THR A 321 15.02 -3.46 -15.90
CA THR A 321 13.63 -3.36 -15.45
C THR A 321 13.53 -2.71 -14.07
N PHE A 322 14.41 -3.10 -13.13
CA PHE A 322 14.47 -2.48 -11.81
C PHE A 322 14.90 -1.01 -11.88
N GLU A 323 15.92 -0.68 -12.67
CA GLU A 323 16.34 0.72 -12.87
C GLU A 323 15.21 1.57 -13.45
N ILE A 324 14.45 1.05 -14.43
CA ILE A 324 13.26 1.74 -14.94
C ILE A 324 12.24 1.97 -13.84
N ALA A 325 11.88 0.93 -13.08
CA ALA A 325 10.90 1.02 -11.99
C ALA A 325 11.32 2.02 -10.90
N LEU A 326 12.63 2.10 -10.61
CA LEU A 326 13.20 2.99 -9.59
C LEU A 326 13.31 4.44 -10.06
N LYS A 327 13.68 4.68 -11.32
CA LYS A 327 13.89 6.03 -11.87
C LYS A 327 12.64 6.66 -12.44
N ALA A 328 11.61 5.87 -12.76
CA ALA A 328 10.35 6.39 -13.23
C ALA A 328 9.72 7.35 -12.20
N THR A 329 9.32 8.54 -12.67
CA THR A 329 8.66 9.56 -11.82
C THR A 329 7.34 9.06 -11.23
N TYR A 330 6.65 8.19 -11.97
CA TYR A 330 5.42 7.53 -11.55
C TYR A 330 5.48 6.06 -12.00
N PRO A 331 4.78 5.14 -11.30
CA PRO A 331 4.60 3.77 -11.78
C PRO A 331 4.10 3.75 -13.22
N MET A 332 4.82 3.03 -14.09
CA MET A 332 4.54 2.98 -15.54
C MET A 332 3.56 1.85 -15.86
N SER A 333 2.80 2.00 -16.94
CA SER A 333 1.90 0.94 -17.36
C SER A 333 2.65 -0.27 -17.91
N LEU A 334 2.05 -1.47 -17.79
CA LEU A 334 2.61 -2.70 -18.33
C LEU A 334 2.86 -2.61 -19.84
N LEU A 335 2.04 -1.82 -20.55
CA LEU A 335 2.24 -1.57 -21.98
C LEU A 335 3.53 -0.79 -22.26
N VAL A 336 3.92 0.16 -21.40
CA VAL A 336 5.22 0.86 -21.52
C VAL A 336 6.37 -0.14 -21.40
N TYR A 337 6.30 -1.07 -20.44
CA TYR A 337 7.32 -2.13 -20.32
C TYR A 337 7.37 -3.04 -21.55
N SER A 338 6.26 -3.22 -22.26
CA SER A 338 6.28 -3.99 -23.52
C SER A 338 7.10 -3.33 -24.62
N TYR A 339 7.14 -1.99 -24.65
CA TYR A 339 7.94 -1.23 -25.62
C TYR A 339 9.39 -1.08 -25.19
N VAL A 340 9.66 -1.04 -23.88
CA VAL A 340 11.02 -1.12 -23.33
C VAL A 340 11.71 -2.41 -23.76
N ASP A 341 10.93 -3.49 -23.84
CA ASP A 341 11.40 -4.84 -24.12
C ASP A 341 11.54 -5.17 -25.62
N GLU A 342 11.37 -4.17 -26.49
CA GLU A 342 11.62 -4.30 -27.92
C GLU A 342 13.12 -4.50 -28.20
N GLU A 343 13.44 -5.28 -29.24
CA GLU A 343 14.83 -5.55 -29.60
C GLU A 343 15.55 -4.31 -30.16
N ASP A 344 14.82 -3.46 -30.89
CA ASP A 344 15.32 -2.17 -31.38
C ASP A 344 15.32 -1.14 -30.24
N PRO A 345 16.49 -0.68 -29.75
CA PRO A 345 16.55 0.34 -28.70
C PRO A 345 15.91 1.68 -29.11
N CYS A 346 15.79 1.92 -30.43
CA CYS A 346 15.17 3.08 -31.03
C CYS A 346 13.75 2.81 -31.52
N TYR A 347 13.11 1.70 -31.12
CA TYR A 347 11.77 1.31 -31.59
C TYR A 347 10.77 2.45 -31.52
N GLY A 348 10.67 3.17 -30.39
CA GLY A 348 9.72 4.29 -30.27
C GLY A 348 9.97 5.44 -31.26
N ILE A 349 11.22 5.65 -31.69
CA ILE A 349 11.58 6.66 -32.69
C ILE A 349 11.26 6.14 -34.09
N ASN A 350 11.58 4.88 -34.38
CA ASN A 350 11.47 4.27 -35.70
C ASN A 350 10.06 3.77 -36.02
N ALA A 351 9.26 3.46 -35.01
CA ALA A 351 7.91 2.94 -35.17
C ALA A 351 7.02 3.95 -35.93
N GLU A 352 6.19 3.43 -36.83
CA GLU A 352 5.17 4.21 -37.51
C GLU A 352 4.06 4.62 -36.54
N ILE A 353 3.35 5.71 -36.87
CA ILE A 353 2.11 6.06 -36.16
C ILE A 353 1.04 5.10 -36.64
N LYS A 354 0.69 4.13 -35.80
CA LYS A 354 -0.26 3.08 -36.13
C LYS A 354 -1.01 2.65 -34.89
N GLU A 355 -2.33 2.64 -34.99
CA GLU A 355 -3.20 2.10 -33.95
C GLU A 355 -3.14 0.56 -33.97
N PRO A 356 -2.58 -0.11 -32.94
CA PRO A 356 -2.46 -1.57 -32.90
C PRO A 356 -3.83 -2.21 -32.68
N SER A 357 -4.05 -3.45 -33.10
CA SER A 357 -5.34 -4.11 -32.85
C SER A 357 -5.55 -4.39 -31.35
N ARG A 358 -6.80 -4.59 -30.90
CA ARG A 358 -7.07 -4.98 -29.49
C ARG A 358 -6.35 -6.28 -29.12
N GLN A 359 -6.36 -7.26 -30.02
CA GLN A 359 -5.67 -8.55 -29.84
C GLN A 359 -4.16 -8.38 -29.70
N GLU A 360 -3.57 -7.47 -30.49
CA GLU A 360 -2.14 -7.14 -30.41
C GLU A 360 -1.77 -6.53 -29.06
N ILE A 361 -2.57 -5.59 -28.54
CA ILE A 361 -2.36 -5.00 -27.21
C ILE A 361 -2.43 -6.08 -26.12
N ILE A 362 -3.47 -6.92 -26.14
CA ILE A 362 -3.64 -8.00 -25.15
C ILE A 362 -2.47 -8.97 -25.21
N HIS A 363 -2.06 -9.37 -26.41
CA HIS A 363 -0.91 -10.25 -26.60
C HIS A 363 0.39 -9.66 -26.03
N ARG A 364 0.64 -8.37 -26.29
CA ARG A 364 1.78 -7.63 -25.71
C ARG A 364 1.72 -7.63 -24.19
N LEU A 365 0.57 -7.34 -23.59
CA LEU A 365 0.39 -7.34 -22.13
C LEU A 365 0.64 -8.72 -21.52
N GLN A 366 0.08 -9.78 -22.10
CA GLN A 366 0.25 -11.17 -21.63
C GLN A 366 1.72 -11.62 -21.69
N ILE A 367 2.42 -11.36 -22.80
CA ILE A 367 3.85 -11.67 -22.93
C ILE A 367 4.66 -10.88 -21.92
N THR A 368 4.42 -9.57 -21.81
CA THR A 368 5.18 -8.69 -20.93
C THR A 368 5.00 -9.09 -19.48
N LYS A 369 3.79 -9.47 -19.06
CA LYS A 369 3.53 -10.03 -17.73
C LYS A 369 4.41 -11.26 -17.45
N ARG A 370 4.45 -12.22 -18.38
CA ARG A 370 5.26 -13.45 -18.22
C ARG A 370 6.75 -13.12 -18.12
N ARG A 371 7.23 -12.21 -18.96
CA ARG A 371 8.63 -11.75 -18.94
C ARG A 371 8.97 -11.01 -17.65
N LEU A 372 8.09 -10.14 -17.17
CA LEU A 372 8.24 -9.44 -15.90
C LEU A 372 8.35 -10.44 -14.74
N ASN A 373 7.47 -11.44 -14.69
CA ASN A 373 7.51 -12.49 -13.68
C ASN A 373 8.81 -13.31 -13.74
N ALA A 374 9.25 -13.71 -14.93
CA ALA A 374 10.47 -14.50 -15.10
C ALA A 374 11.76 -13.75 -14.72
N ARG A 375 11.80 -12.42 -14.93
CA ARG A 375 12.99 -11.59 -14.67
C ARG A 375 13.05 -11.08 -13.24
N CYS A 376 11.89 -10.67 -12.71
CA CYS A 376 11.81 -9.99 -11.42
C CYS A 376 11.31 -10.90 -10.29
N ASN A 377 10.91 -12.15 -10.59
CA ASN A 377 10.51 -13.16 -9.61
C ASN A 377 9.49 -12.65 -8.56
N GLY A 378 8.55 -11.80 -9.00
CA GLY A 378 7.50 -11.24 -8.16
C GLY A 378 7.93 -10.06 -7.27
N LEU A 379 9.14 -9.53 -7.40
CA LEU A 379 9.53 -8.26 -6.74
C LEU A 379 8.84 -7.04 -7.36
N LEU A 380 8.43 -7.17 -8.63
CA LEU A 380 7.50 -6.27 -9.31
C LEU A 380 6.19 -7.00 -9.56
N GLU A 381 5.08 -6.31 -9.32
CA GLU A 381 3.71 -6.80 -9.53
C GLU A 381 2.91 -5.85 -10.43
N ILE A 382 1.79 -6.37 -10.94
CA ILE A 382 0.88 -5.62 -11.80
C ILE A 382 -0.37 -5.27 -10.97
N LEU A 383 -0.57 -3.97 -10.76
CA LEU A 383 -1.76 -3.41 -10.13
C LEU A 383 -2.78 -3.02 -11.21
N ILE A 384 -4.06 -3.26 -10.94
CA ILE A 384 -5.16 -2.87 -11.83
C ILE A 384 -5.79 -1.59 -11.30
N ALA A 385 -5.64 -0.50 -12.05
CA ALA A 385 -6.12 0.83 -11.70
C ALA A 385 -7.61 1.01 -12.07
N SER A 386 -8.49 0.30 -11.35
CA SER A 386 -9.95 0.42 -11.44
C SER A 386 -10.53 0.45 -10.03
N ASP A 387 -11.52 1.30 -9.78
CA ASP A 387 -12.22 1.35 -8.48
C ASP A 387 -13.36 0.33 -8.41
N ASP A 388 -13.78 -0.21 -9.55
CA ASP A 388 -14.83 -1.24 -9.69
C ASP A 388 -14.22 -2.65 -9.60
N ASP A 389 -14.66 -3.45 -8.62
CA ASP A 389 -14.15 -4.80 -8.34
C ASP A 389 -14.51 -5.81 -9.44
N ASP A 390 -15.74 -5.78 -9.96
CA ASP A 390 -16.16 -6.65 -11.07
C ASP A 390 -15.32 -6.36 -12.32
N LYS A 391 -15.09 -5.07 -12.60
CA LYS A 391 -14.21 -4.65 -13.69
C LYS A 391 -12.77 -5.07 -13.45
N ARG A 392 -12.27 -5.05 -12.21
CA ARG A 392 -10.91 -5.51 -11.86
C ARG A 392 -10.75 -7.01 -12.11
N GLU A 393 -11.75 -7.82 -11.77
CA GLU A 393 -11.73 -9.26 -12.03
C GLU A 393 -11.71 -9.55 -13.54
N LEU A 394 -12.56 -8.88 -14.32
CA LEU A 394 -12.54 -8.99 -15.79
C LEU A 394 -11.18 -8.62 -16.39
N LEU A 395 -10.58 -7.52 -15.93
CA LEU A 395 -9.26 -7.08 -16.38
C LEU A 395 -8.15 -8.07 -15.99
N ARG A 396 -8.24 -8.68 -14.81
CA ARG A 396 -7.30 -9.72 -14.37
C ARG A 396 -7.35 -10.92 -15.31
N ASN A 397 -8.55 -11.38 -15.67
CA ASN A 397 -8.74 -12.51 -16.57
C ASN A 397 -8.12 -12.26 -17.96
N ILE A 398 -8.14 -11.02 -18.47
CA ILE A 398 -7.54 -10.67 -19.78
C ILE A 398 -6.03 -10.95 -19.83
N ILE A 399 -5.31 -10.72 -18.75
CA ILE A 399 -3.84 -10.91 -18.69
C ILE A 399 -3.44 -12.29 -18.15
N ASP A 400 -4.35 -12.99 -17.48
CA ASP A 400 -4.10 -14.27 -16.81
C ASP A 400 -4.48 -15.47 -17.69
N ASP A 401 -5.57 -15.37 -18.46
CA ASP A 401 -6.11 -16.48 -19.24
C ASP A 401 -6.26 -16.13 -20.75
N PRO A 402 -5.46 -16.75 -21.65
CA PRO A 402 -5.60 -16.57 -23.08
C PRO A 402 -6.81 -17.29 -23.70
N GLY A 403 -7.43 -18.25 -23.00
CA GLY A 403 -8.53 -19.09 -23.50
C GLY A 403 -9.93 -18.53 -23.24
N ASP A 404 -10.15 -17.86 -22.10
CA ASP A 404 -11.47 -17.33 -21.67
C ASP A 404 -11.72 -15.86 -22.08
N SER A 405 -10.85 -15.29 -22.90
CA SER A 405 -10.89 -13.89 -23.36
C SER A 405 -12.12 -13.44 -24.21
N PRO A 406 -12.90 -14.29 -24.93
CA PRO A 406 -13.89 -13.78 -25.89
C PRO A 406 -15.07 -13.00 -25.28
N VAL A 407 -15.44 -13.26 -24.01
CA VAL A 407 -16.60 -12.60 -23.37
C VAL A 407 -16.20 -11.28 -22.70
N ALA A 408 -14.99 -11.18 -22.12
CA ALA A 408 -14.49 -9.97 -21.47
C ALA A 408 -13.97 -8.90 -22.47
N THR A 409 -13.53 -9.33 -23.66
CA THR A 409 -12.83 -8.44 -24.62
C THR A 409 -13.72 -7.47 -25.37
N ASN A 410 -15.03 -7.72 -25.46
CA ASN A 410 -15.95 -6.83 -26.16
C ASN A 410 -16.48 -5.68 -25.28
N THR A 411 -16.44 -5.84 -23.97
CA THR A 411 -17.01 -4.88 -23.01
C THR A 411 -16.00 -3.80 -22.60
N ILE A 412 -14.71 -4.10 -22.64
CA ILE A 412 -13.65 -3.17 -22.21
C ILE A 412 -13.17 -2.32 -23.38
N ASP A 413 -13.24 -1.01 -23.18
CA ASP A 413 -12.75 -0.06 -24.18
C ASP A 413 -11.24 -0.21 -24.39
N LYS A 414 -10.82 -0.08 -25.65
CA LYS A 414 -9.43 -0.27 -26.05
C LYS A 414 -8.49 0.71 -25.37
N SER A 415 -8.91 1.96 -25.14
CA SER A 415 -8.09 2.96 -24.46
C SER A 415 -7.78 2.58 -23.02
N THR A 416 -8.68 1.84 -22.35
CA THR A 416 -8.48 1.38 -20.97
C THR A 416 -7.26 0.45 -20.85
N LEU A 417 -6.95 -0.34 -21.89
CA LEU A 417 -5.82 -1.27 -21.86
C LEU A 417 -4.45 -0.57 -21.84
N PHE A 418 -4.38 0.73 -22.16
CA PHE A 418 -3.10 1.45 -22.25
C PHE A 418 -2.51 1.81 -20.88
N ASP A 419 -3.36 2.08 -19.89
CA ASP A 419 -2.95 2.64 -18.61
C ASP A 419 -3.53 1.91 -17.38
N VAL A 420 -4.48 0.99 -17.55
CA VAL A 420 -5.11 0.31 -16.40
C VAL A 420 -4.18 -0.67 -15.69
N PHE A 421 -3.25 -1.31 -16.39
CA PHE A 421 -2.28 -2.23 -15.81
C PHE A 421 -1.00 -1.48 -15.46
N ILE A 422 -0.71 -1.31 -14.18
CA ILE A 422 0.41 -0.53 -13.67
C ILE A 422 1.43 -1.46 -13.02
N VAL A 423 2.70 -1.37 -13.44
CA VAL A 423 3.79 -2.12 -12.81
C VAL A 423 4.30 -1.34 -11.60
N ASN A 424 4.32 -1.99 -10.45
CA ASN A 424 4.79 -1.42 -9.19
C ASN A 424 5.59 -2.44 -8.39
N PHE A 425 6.27 -2.01 -7.33
CA PHE A 425 6.93 -2.93 -6.41
C PHE A 425 5.88 -3.72 -5.62
N LEU A 426 6.14 -5.02 -5.40
CA LEU A 426 5.33 -5.90 -4.56
C LEU A 426 5.00 -5.23 -3.20
N HIS A 427 6.02 -4.62 -2.61
CA HIS A 427 5.88 -3.89 -1.35
C HIS A 427 6.91 -2.76 -1.30
N ARG A 428 6.63 -1.71 -0.51
CA ARG A 428 7.58 -0.61 -0.30
C ARG A 428 8.95 -1.08 0.17
N THR A 429 8.99 -2.09 1.05
CA THR A 429 10.26 -2.69 1.53
C THR A 429 11.14 -3.19 0.38
N VAL A 430 10.55 -3.68 -0.72
CA VAL A 430 11.30 -4.08 -1.92
C VAL A 430 11.95 -2.86 -2.57
N LYS A 431 11.20 -1.76 -2.72
CA LYS A 431 11.73 -0.50 -3.26
C LYS A 431 12.85 0.06 -2.39
N ASP A 432 12.67 0.06 -1.07
CA ASP A 432 13.70 0.54 -0.13
C ASP A 432 14.97 -0.31 -0.23
N PHE A 433 14.83 -1.64 -0.24
CA PHE A 433 15.93 -2.58 -0.40
C PHE A 433 16.70 -2.34 -1.71
N LEU A 434 15.99 -2.22 -2.83
CA LEU A 434 16.60 -1.97 -4.15
C LEU A 434 17.28 -0.59 -4.26
N ASN A 435 16.93 0.38 -3.41
CA ASN A 435 17.57 1.70 -3.35
C ASN A 435 18.81 1.74 -2.44
N THR A 436 19.09 0.69 -1.65
CA THR A 436 20.32 0.64 -0.85
C THR A 436 21.56 0.68 -1.74
N GLU A 437 22.64 1.32 -1.29
CA GLU A 437 23.85 1.51 -2.10
C GLU A 437 24.45 0.19 -2.58
N ALA A 438 24.47 -0.84 -1.72
CA ALA A 438 24.99 -2.16 -2.06
C ALA A 438 24.19 -2.82 -3.20
N ILE A 439 22.86 -2.77 -3.14
CA ILE A 439 21.99 -3.37 -4.15
C ILE A 439 22.00 -2.55 -5.44
N GLN A 440 22.02 -1.22 -5.35
CA GLN A 440 22.21 -0.33 -6.50
C GLN A 440 23.51 -0.64 -7.25
N LYS A 441 24.61 -0.87 -6.52
CA LYS A 441 25.88 -1.27 -7.10
C LYS A 441 25.78 -2.62 -7.81
N MET A 442 25.13 -3.60 -7.18
CA MET A 442 24.90 -4.93 -7.76
C MET A 442 24.05 -4.87 -9.04
N ILE A 443 22.96 -4.09 -9.03
CA ILE A 443 22.08 -3.89 -10.21
C ILE A 443 22.89 -3.29 -11.35
N ARG A 444 23.65 -2.22 -11.09
CA ARG A 444 24.48 -1.57 -12.13
C ARG A 444 25.58 -2.47 -12.69
N GLN A 445 26.15 -3.37 -11.87
CA GLN A 445 27.14 -4.34 -12.35
C GLN A 445 26.57 -5.35 -13.34
N ASN A 446 25.26 -5.62 -13.28
CA ASN A 446 24.59 -6.53 -14.20
C ASN A 446 24.18 -5.87 -15.53
N ILE A 447 24.26 -4.54 -15.62
CA ILE A 447 23.97 -3.78 -16.85
C ILE A 447 25.27 -3.67 -17.65
N LYS A 448 25.34 -4.32 -18.82
CA LYS A 448 26.57 -4.40 -19.61
C LYS A 448 26.69 -3.29 -20.65
N THR A 449 25.59 -2.61 -20.96
CA THR A 449 25.51 -1.51 -21.93
C THR A 449 25.38 -0.14 -21.26
N ASP A 450 25.60 0.95 -22.01
CA ASP A 450 25.29 2.31 -21.53
C ASP A 450 23.76 2.50 -21.50
N PHE A 451 23.14 1.88 -20.50
CA PHE A 451 21.71 1.92 -20.31
C PHE A 451 21.29 3.19 -19.57
N GLN A 452 20.53 4.04 -20.26
CA GLN A 452 20.00 5.28 -19.73
C GLN A 452 18.50 5.12 -19.45
N PRO A 453 18.07 4.83 -18.20
CA PRO A 453 16.69 4.43 -17.89
C PRO A 453 15.67 5.49 -18.30
N LEU A 454 15.95 6.77 -18.04
CA LEU A 454 15.03 7.87 -18.41
C LEU A 454 14.89 8.05 -19.92
N SER A 455 15.96 7.84 -20.68
CA SER A 455 15.93 7.88 -22.15
C SER A 455 15.09 6.73 -22.71
N THR A 456 15.28 5.52 -22.17
CA THR A 456 14.51 4.33 -22.53
C THR A 456 13.02 4.51 -22.20
N ILE A 457 12.68 5.04 -21.03
CA ILE A 457 11.31 5.41 -20.67
C ILE A 457 10.74 6.41 -21.70
N GLY A 458 11.50 7.45 -22.06
CA GLY A 458 11.08 8.44 -23.04
C GLY A 458 10.75 7.83 -24.41
N ARG A 459 11.58 6.90 -24.89
CA ARG A 459 11.34 6.18 -26.16
C ARG A 459 10.12 5.26 -26.07
N ALA A 460 9.95 4.54 -24.96
CA ALA A 460 8.79 3.67 -24.76
C ALA A 460 7.47 4.46 -24.67
N LEU A 461 7.48 5.61 -24.01
CA LEU A 461 6.33 6.52 -23.97
C LEU A 461 6.03 7.09 -25.37
N LEU A 462 7.04 7.42 -26.17
CA LEU A 462 6.85 7.83 -27.55
C LEU A 462 6.19 6.72 -28.39
N ALA A 463 6.63 5.46 -28.24
CA ALA A 463 6.01 4.31 -28.88
C ALA A 463 4.53 4.19 -28.50
N GLN A 464 4.21 4.33 -27.20
CA GLN A 464 2.84 4.30 -26.72
C GLN A 464 2.00 5.44 -27.29
N ILE A 465 2.55 6.66 -27.40
CA ILE A 465 1.88 7.82 -28.01
C ILE A 465 1.55 7.55 -29.48
N LYS A 466 2.50 7.00 -30.24
CA LYS A 466 2.31 6.63 -31.65
C LYS A 466 1.27 5.52 -31.85
N ALA A 467 1.02 4.73 -30.81
CA ALA A 467 0.03 3.65 -30.79
C ALA A 467 -1.36 4.10 -30.31
N LEU A 468 -1.54 5.35 -29.88
CA LEU A 468 -2.82 5.81 -29.34
C LEU A 468 -3.94 5.72 -30.39
N PRO A 469 -5.15 5.28 -30.00
CA PRO A 469 -6.30 5.31 -30.89
C PRO A 469 -6.70 6.74 -31.24
N THR A 470 -7.20 6.93 -32.46
CA THR A 470 -7.62 8.24 -33.00
C THR A 470 -8.74 8.90 -32.18
N GLN A 471 -9.50 8.13 -31.40
CA GLN A 471 -10.46 8.61 -30.41
C GLN A 471 -9.99 8.25 -28.99
N PHE A 472 -8.96 8.94 -28.49
CA PHE A 472 -8.51 8.75 -27.11
C PHE A 472 -9.38 9.58 -26.15
N SER A 473 -10.46 9.00 -25.64
CA SER A 473 -11.12 9.52 -24.45
C SER A 473 -10.26 9.13 -23.25
N ARG A 474 -9.43 10.06 -22.75
CA ARG A 474 -8.86 9.90 -21.40
C ARG A 474 -10.03 9.64 -20.47
N SER A 475 -10.01 8.54 -19.73
CA SER A 475 -10.90 8.38 -18.57
C SER A 475 -10.67 9.61 -17.71
N SER A 476 -11.61 10.54 -17.76
CA SER A 476 -11.52 11.76 -16.98
C SER A 476 -11.55 11.30 -15.54
N LYS A 477 -10.40 11.43 -14.85
CA LYS A 477 -10.39 11.54 -13.40
C LYS A 477 -11.26 12.74 -13.08
N LYS A 478 -12.55 12.50 -12.88
CA LYS A 478 -13.43 13.45 -12.22
C LYS A 478 -12.94 13.54 -10.78
N THR A 479 -12.20 14.63 -10.53
CA THR A 479 -11.91 15.31 -9.24
C THR A 479 -11.28 14.50 -8.13
#